data_AF-A0A5N5H2Z5-F1
#
_entry.id   AF-A0A5N5H2Z5-F1
#
_cell.length_a   1.000
_cell.length_b   1.000
_cell.length_c   1.000
_cell.angle_alpha   90.00
_cell.angle_beta   90.00
_cell.angle_gamma   90.00
#
_symmetry.space_group_name_H-M   'P 1'
#
loop_
_entity.id
_entity.type
_entity.pdbx_description
1 polymer ?
#
loop_
_entity_poly.entity_id
_entity_poly.type
_entity_poly.pdbx_seq_one_letter_code
_entity_poly.pdbx_strand_id
1 'polypeptide(L)'
;MASIILPKHKFFCLTLLLIAACCSYSGYAEDNPAQTFVTALACFSNKFIYAGCNEAYRLNESGEFNVPPEATNSFCHGPCFEETQQVLNCIDRMFSNFVFGNRATLPELRSALRAGCSYTNQIGRFNGFGPFGQYQGETSSAQKLPKFVSFFTFLIVTGFCLFILH
;
A
#
# COMPACT_ATOMS: atom_id res chain seq x y z
N MET A 1 28.05 36.54 -37.11
CA MET A 1 27.11 36.23 -36.01
C MET A 1 25.83 35.71 -36.64
N ALA A 2 25.64 34.39 -36.66
CA ALA A 2 24.48 33.76 -37.29
C ALA A 2 23.36 33.60 -36.26
N SER A 3 22.31 34.39 -36.41
CA SER A 3 21.12 34.33 -35.56
C SER A 3 20.30 33.10 -35.93
N ILE A 4 20.25 32.10 -35.05
CA ILE A 4 19.42 30.90 -35.22
C ILE A 4 17.98 31.29 -34.86
N ILE A 5 17.19 31.70 -35.86
CA ILE A 5 15.75 31.87 -35.71
C ILE A 5 15.11 30.47 -35.83
N LEU A 6 14.98 29.77 -34.70
CA LEU A 6 14.27 28.49 -34.64
C LEU A 6 12.75 28.75 -34.56
N PRO A 7 11.89 28.02 -35.31
CA PRO A 7 10.51 28.41 -35.51
C PRO A 7 9.68 28.16 -34.25
N LYS A 8 9.30 29.24 -33.57
CA LYS A 8 8.48 29.30 -32.34
C LYS A 8 7.25 28.36 -32.35
N HIS A 9 6.70 28.11 -33.54
CA HIS A 9 5.53 27.25 -33.74
C HIS A 9 5.78 25.75 -33.49
N LYS A 10 6.99 25.24 -33.79
CA LYS A 10 7.32 23.81 -33.62
C LYS A 10 7.57 23.47 -32.15
N PHE A 11 8.15 24.40 -31.40
CA PHE A 11 8.34 24.27 -29.96
C PHE A 11 7.01 24.30 -29.20
N PHE A 12 6.09 25.17 -29.61
CA PHE A 12 4.76 25.26 -29.01
C PHE A 12 3.92 23.98 -29.23
N CYS A 13 4.01 23.37 -30.42
CA CYS A 13 3.38 22.07 -30.66
C CYS A 13 4.00 20.96 -29.82
N LEU A 14 5.32 20.95 -29.66
CA LEU A 14 6.02 19.94 -28.86
C LEU A 14 5.64 20.04 -27.38
N THR A 15 5.55 21.25 -26.84
CA THR A 15 5.11 21.46 -25.45
C THR A 15 3.65 21.06 -25.24
N LEU A 16 2.76 21.38 -26.18
CA LEU A 16 1.35 20.93 -26.11
C LEU A 16 1.21 19.40 -26.17
N LEU A 17 1.99 18.73 -27.00
CA LEU A 17 2.01 17.26 -27.09
C LEU A 17 2.53 16.62 -25.80
N LEU A 18 3.55 17.20 -25.16
CA LEU A 18 4.09 16.72 -23.89
C LEU A 18 3.11 16.93 -22.73
N ILE A 19 2.42 18.07 -22.68
CA ILE A 19 1.36 18.33 -21.69
C ILE A 19 0.21 17.34 -21.88
N ALA A 20 -0.24 17.11 -23.11
CA ALA A 20 -1.30 16.13 -23.40
C ALA A 20 -0.90 14.71 -22.99
N ALA A 21 0.33 14.29 -23.30
CA ALA A 21 0.86 12.98 -22.89
C ALA A 21 0.97 12.83 -21.36
N CYS A 22 1.36 13.89 -20.66
CA CYS A 22 1.40 13.92 -19.19
C CYS A 22 0.01 13.92 -18.55
N CYS A 23 -0.98 14.63 -19.12
CA CYS A 23 -2.35 14.65 -18.62
C CYS A 23 -3.05 13.29 -18.76
N SER A 24 -2.67 12.49 -19.77
CA SER A 24 -3.13 11.10 -19.88
C SER A 24 -2.46 10.12 -18.90
N TYR A 25 -1.36 10.52 -18.25
CA TYR A 25 -0.65 9.69 -17.27
C TYR A 25 -0.99 10.03 -15.82
N SER A 26 -1.67 11.16 -15.57
CA SER A 26 -2.12 11.53 -14.22
C SER A 26 -3.42 10.82 -13.86
N GLY A 27 -3.34 9.51 -13.66
CA GLY A 27 -4.34 8.75 -12.92
C GLY A 27 -4.25 9.11 -11.43
N TYR A 28 -4.62 10.33 -11.05
CA TYR A 28 -4.94 10.63 -9.66
C TYR A 28 -6.34 10.08 -9.41
N ALA A 29 -6.40 8.82 -8.97
CA ALA A 29 -7.53 8.37 -8.20
C ALA A 29 -7.61 9.28 -6.98
N GLU A 30 -8.65 10.12 -6.94
CA GLU A 30 -9.01 10.91 -5.78
C GLU A 30 -9.43 9.91 -4.70
N ASP A 31 -8.45 9.48 -3.89
CA ASP A 31 -8.65 8.54 -2.79
C ASP A 31 -9.54 9.20 -1.74
N ASN A 32 -10.86 9.10 -1.93
CA ASN A 32 -11.82 9.46 -0.91
C ASN A 32 -11.65 8.47 0.27
N PRO A 33 -11.15 8.91 1.44
CA PRO A 33 -10.85 8.01 2.55
C PRO A 33 -12.10 7.26 3.06
N ALA A 34 -13.29 7.83 2.85
CA ALA A 34 -14.55 7.18 3.21
C ALA A 34 -14.88 6.00 2.27
N GLN A 35 -14.58 6.14 0.98
CA GLN A 35 -14.89 5.12 -0.03
C GLN A 35 -13.90 3.94 0.03
N THR A 36 -12.65 4.22 0.41
CA THR A 36 -11.63 3.20 0.69
C THR A 36 -11.97 2.37 1.93
N PHE A 37 -12.48 3.00 3.01
CA PHE A 37 -12.90 2.26 4.20
C PHE A 37 -14.11 1.35 3.95
N VAL A 38 -15.15 1.84 3.25
CA VAL A 38 -16.35 1.04 2.93
C VAL A 38 -16.02 -0.15 2.02
N THR A 39 -15.04 0.01 1.12
CA THR A 39 -14.67 -1.05 0.17
C THR A 39 -13.74 -2.09 0.82
N ALA A 40 -12.90 -1.71 1.80
CA ALA A 40 -12.12 -2.68 2.60
C ALA A 40 -13.00 -3.59 3.46
N LEU A 41 -14.13 -3.06 3.96
CA LEU A 41 -15.11 -3.84 4.72
C LEU A 41 -15.67 -5.03 3.93
N ALA A 42 -15.71 -4.93 2.60
CA ALA A 42 -16.14 -6.02 1.74
C ALA A 42 -15.22 -7.25 1.85
N CYS A 43 -13.90 -7.07 2.06
CA CYS A 43 -12.96 -8.19 2.21
C CYS A 43 -13.18 -8.95 3.52
N PHE A 44 -13.48 -8.24 4.62
CA PHE A 44 -13.72 -8.86 5.92
C PHE A 44 -15.07 -9.60 6.01
N SER A 45 -16.08 -9.12 5.28
CA SER A 45 -17.43 -9.68 5.27
C SER A 45 -17.68 -10.69 4.13
N ASN A 46 -16.66 -10.98 3.31
CA ASN A 46 -16.80 -11.88 2.18
C ASN A 46 -16.91 -13.35 2.63
N LYS A 47 -18.12 -13.89 2.53
CA LYS A 47 -18.43 -15.31 2.85
C LYS A 47 -17.72 -16.32 1.96
N PHE A 48 -17.22 -15.91 0.79
CA PHE A 48 -16.39 -16.77 -0.07
C PHE A 48 -14.93 -16.85 0.39
N ILE A 49 -14.49 -15.90 1.22
CA ILE A 49 -13.14 -15.91 1.81
C ILE A 49 -13.20 -16.60 3.18
N TYR A 50 -14.08 -16.15 4.07
CA TYR A 50 -14.25 -16.77 5.38
C TYR A 50 -15.38 -17.79 5.38
N ALA A 51 -15.07 -19.03 4.97
CA ALA A 51 -16.05 -20.12 4.87
C ALA A 51 -15.95 -21.10 6.06
N GLY A 52 -14.73 -21.38 6.53
CA GLY A 52 -14.44 -22.38 7.57
C GLY A 52 -13.83 -21.80 8.85
N CYS A 53 -13.29 -20.58 8.83
CA CYS A 53 -12.73 -19.98 10.04
C CYS A 53 -13.82 -19.56 11.04
N ASN A 54 -13.61 -19.90 12.31
CA ASN A 54 -14.45 -19.42 13.41
C ASN A 54 -14.43 -17.89 13.45
N GLU A 55 -15.63 -17.28 13.45
CA GLU A 55 -15.83 -15.83 13.48
C GLU A 55 -15.06 -15.13 14.60
N ALA A 56 -14.92 -15.77 15.75
CA ALA A 56 -14.20 -15.22 16.89
C ALA A 56 -12.70 -15.00 16.62
N TYR A 57 -12.11 -15.73 15.66
CA TYR A 57 -10.68 -15.70 15.37
C TYR A 57 -10.34 -14.94 14.08
N ARG A 58 -11.36 -14.42 13.37
CA ARG A 58 -11.17 -13.71 12.11
C ARG A 58 -10.48 -12.36 12.36
N LEU A 59 -9.56 -12.02 11.46
CA LEU A 59 -9.02 -10.67 11.40
C LEU A 59 -10.15 -9.69 11.02
N ASN A 60 -10.21 -8.56 11.72
CA ASN A 60 -11.17 -7.47 11.47
C ASN A 60 -10.43 -6.15 11.17
N GLU A 61 -11.18 -5.07 11.04
CA GLU A 61 -10.67 -3.72 10.77
C GLU A 61 -9.84 -3.14 11.93
N SER A 62 -9.96 -3.66 13.15
CA SER A 62 -9.11 -3.23 14.27
C SER A 62 -7.65 -3.65 14.07
N GLY A 63 -7.41 -4.68 13.27
CA GLY A 63 -6.08 -5.21 12.99
C GLY A 63 -5.55 -6.12 14.09
N GLU A 64 -6.40 -6.58 15.01
CA GLU A 64 -6.03 -7.49 16.09
C GLU A 64 -6.46 -8.93 15.79
N PHE A 65 -5.59 -9.87 16.14
CA PHE A 65 -5.89 -11.30 16.07
C PHE A 65 -6.40 -11.78 17.43
N ASN A 66 -7.67 -12.16 17.51
CA ASN A 66 -8.33 -12.62 18.74
C ASN A 66 -8.17 -14.14 18.95
N VAL A 67 -6.95 -14.65 18.78
CA VAL A 67 -6.66 -16.10 18.87
C VAL A 67 -6.13 -16.42 20.27
N PRO A 68 -6.87 -17.18 21.10
CA PRO A 68 -6.37 -17.59 22.40
C PRO A 68 -5.25 -18.65 22.26
N PRO A 69 -4.33 -18.77 23.23
CA PRO A 69 -3.22 -19.71 23.17
C PRO A 69 -3.65 -21.15 22.85
N GLU A 70 -4.77 -21.59 23.43
CA GLU A 70 -5.33 -22.93 23.27
C GLU A 70 -5.83 -23.19 21.84
N ALA A 71 -6.26 -22.15 21.13
CA ALA A 71 -6.74 -22.25 19.75
C ALA A 71 -5.64 -22.05 18.71
N THR A 72 -4.45 -21.60 19.10
CA THR A 72 -3.32 -21.28 18.18
C THR A 72 -3.03 -22.43 17.21
N ASN A 73 -2.96 -23.67 17.71
CA ASN A 73 -2.67 -24.82 16.85
C ASN A 73 -3.76 -25.05 15.80
N SER A 74 -5.03 -24.93 16.19
CA SER A 74 -6.18 -25.07 15.28
C SER A 74 -6.29 -23.91 14.30
N PHE A 75 -5.87 -22.72 14.70
CA PHE A 75 -5.84 -21.53 13.85
C PHE A 75 -4.76 -21.68 12.77
N CYS A 76 -3.54 -22.05 13.17
CA CYS A 76 -2.38 -22.14 12.28
C CYS A 76 -2.41 -23.32 11.32
N HIS A 77 -3.00 -24.45 11.72
CA HIS A 77 -3.13 -25.66 10.88
C HIS A 77 -4.56 -25.86 10.36
N GLY A 78 -5.39 -24.83 10.43
CA GLY A 78 -6.79 -24.87 10.02
C GLY A 78 -7.11 -23.79 8.98
N PRO A 79 -8.40 -23.67 8.60
CA PRO A 79 -8.84 -22.75 7.55
C PRO A 79 -8.54 -21.28 7.89
N CYS A 80 -8.55 -20.92 9.18
CA CYS A 80 -8.32 -19.54 9.60
C CYS A 80 -7.01 -18.93 9.11
N PHE A 81 -5.92 -19.68 9.08
CA PHE A 81 -4.64 -19.17 8.59
C PHE A 81 -4.73 -18.79 7.10
N GLU A 82 -5.18 -19.72 6.26
CA GLU A 82 -5.28 -19.53 4.81
C GLU A 82 -6.33 -18.46 4.45
N GLU A 83 -7.50 -18.49 5.09
CA GLU A 83 -8.57 -17.51 4.86
C GLU A 83 -8.12 -16.10 5.27
N THR A 84 -7.37 -15.96 6.37
CA THR A 84 -6.83 -14.66 6.77
C THR A 84 -5.80 -14.14 5.78
N GLN A 85 -4.97 -15.00 5.19
CA GLN A 85 -4.06 -14.61 4.10
C GLN A 85 -4.84 -14.12 2.88
N GLN A 86 -5.96 -14.76 2.53
CA GLN A 86 -6.81 -14.33 1.43
C GLN A 86 -7.46 -12.96 1.70
N VAL A 87 -7.90 -12.69 2.93
CA VAL A 87 -8.39 -11.34 3.31
C VAL A 87 -7.31 -10.30 3.14
N LEU A 88 -6.10 -10.54 3.65
CA LEU A 88 -4.97 -9.62 3.49
C LEU A 88 -4.65 -9.37 2.01
N ASN A 89 -4.74 -10.39 1.16
CA ASN A 89 -4.58 -10.27 -0.29
C ASN A 89 -5.72 -9.50 -0.97
N CYS A 90 -6.97 -9.66 -0.50
CA CYS A 90 -8.11 -8.90 -0.98
C CYS A 90 -7.91 -7.40 -0.71
N ILE A 91 -7.47 -7.04 0.50
CA ILE A 91 -7.21 -5.64 0.88
C ILE A 91 -6.06 -5.07 0.05
N ASP A 92 -4.96 -5.81 -0.10
CA ASP A 92 -3.77 -5.39 -0.87
C ASP A 92 -4.07 -5.06 -2.34
N ARG A 93 -5.00 -5.81 -2.96
CA ARG A 93 -5.45 -5.55 -4.34
C ARG A 93 -6.33 -4.31 -4.46
N MET A 94 -7.02 -3.94 -3.39
CA MET A 94 -7.98 -2.83 -3.39
C MET A 94 -7.33 -1.53 -2.89
N PHE A 95 -6.32 -1.60 -2.00
CA PHE A 95 -5.71 -0.44 -1.36
C PHE A 95 -4.19 -0.57 -1.25
N SER A 96 -3.49 0.41 -1.79
CA SER A 96 -2.02 0.46 -1.74
C SER A 96 -1.46 0.89 -0.38
N ASN A 97 -2.26 1.52 0.49
CA ASN A 97 -1.82 2.08 1.78
C ASN A 97 -2.88 1.93 2.88
N PHE A 98 -3.55 0.77 2.96
CA PHE A 98 -4.51 0.51 4.02
C PHE A 98 -3.81 0.47 5.40
N VAL A 99 -4.40 1.17 6.37
CA VAL A 99 -3.94 1.21 7.76
C VAL A 99 -5.08 0.72 8.65
N PHE A 100 -4.78 -0.27 9.49
CA PHE A 100 -5.75 -0.85 10.40
C PHE A 100 -5.99 0.05 11.62
N GLY A 101 -7.04 -0.23 12.40
CA GLY A 101 -7.38 0.56 13.61
C GLY A 101 -6.24 0.64 14.64
N ASN A 102 -5.47 -0.43 14.79
CA ASN A 102 -4.26 -0.49 15.61
C ASN A 102 -3.02 0.16 14.97
N ARG A 103 -3.19 0.84 13.83
CA ARG A 103 -2.14 1.48 13.02
C ARG A 103 -1.13 0.51 12.39
N ALA A 104 -1.42 -0.79 12.37
CA ALA A 104 -0.61 -1.75 11.64
C ALA A 104 -0.82 -1.60 10.13
N THR A 105 0.22 -1.92 9.37
CA THR A 105 0.20 -2.02 7.91
C THR A 105 -0.02 -3.47 7.46
N LEU A 106 -0.46 -3.67 6.22
CA LEU A 106 -0.61 -5.02 5.65
C LEU A 106 0.64 -5.90 5.77
N PRO A 107 1.87 -5.41 5.47
CA PRO A 107 3.09 -6.20 5.66
C PRO A 107 3.33 -6.61 7.11
N GLU A 108 3.03 -5.73 8.08
CA GLU A 108 3.20 -6.01 9.50
C GLU A 108 2.23 -7.11 9.96
N LEU A 109 0.96 -7.06 9.55
CA LEU A 109 0.00 -8.14 9.87
C LEU A 109 0.34 -9.46 9.19
N ARG A 110 0.83 -9.44 7.94
CA ARG A 110 1.34 -10.66 7.27
C ARG A 110 2.56 -11.24 7.98
N SER A 111 3.40 -10.38 8.56
CA SER A 111 4.54 -10.80 9.36
C SER A 111 4.09 -11.43 10.67
N ALA A 112 3.18 -10.76 11.39
CA ALA A 112 2.60 -11.23 12.64
C ALA A 112 1.87 -12.57 12.49
N LEU A 113 1.08 -12.74 11.43
CA LEU A 113 0.40 -13.98 11.11
C LEU A 113 1.38 -15.14 10.92
N ARG A 114 2.48 -14.92 10.17
CA ARG A 114 3.52 -15.94 9.94
C ARG A 114 4.32 -16.23 11.21
N ALA A 115 4.70 -15.20 11.95
CA ALA A 115 5.44 -15.34 13.20
C ALA A 115 4.64 -16.13 14.25
N GLY A 116 3.36 -15.80 14.43
CA GLY A 116 2.45 -16.47 15.36
C GLY A 116 2.22 -17.95 15.05
N CYS A 117 2.41 -18.37 13.80
CA CYS A 117 2.30 -19.76 13.36
C CYS A 117 3.65 -20.45 13.08
N SER A 118 4.77 -19.76 13.27
CA SER A 118 6.11 -20.34 13.11
C SER A 118 6.50 -21.20 14.31
N TYR A 119 7.38 -22.19 14.15
CA TYR A 119 7.90 -23.02 15.25
C TYR A 119 8.95 -22.32 16.14
N THR A 120 8.79 -21.02 16.39
CA THR A 120 9.73 -20.21 17.18
C THR A 120 9.17 -19.90 18.57
N ASN A 121 9.91 -19.13 19.38
CA ASN A 121 9.39 -18.57 20.64
C ASN A 121 8.25 -17.54 20.44
N GLN A 122 7.81 -17.32 19.20
CA GLN A 122 6.71 -16.42 18.84
C GLN A 122 5.39 -17.15 18.54
N ILE A 123 5.31 -18.47 18.75
CA ILE A 123 4.04 -19.22 18.60
C ILE A 123 2.92 -18.56 19.41
N GLY A 124 1.76 -18.36 18.79
CA GLY A 124 0.58 -17.76 19.42
C GLY A 124 0.70 -16.26 19.63
N ARG A 125 1.80 -15.64 19.20
CA ARG A 125 2.03 -14.20 19.32
C ARG A 125 1.68 -13.51 18.01
N PHE A 126 0.42 -13.09 17.91
CA PHE A 126 -0.11 -12.44 16.72
C PHE A 126 -0.20 -10.92 16.84
N ASN A 127 -0.18 -10.38 18.07
CA ASN A 127 -0.33 -8.94 18.33
C ASN A 127 0.97 -8.34 18.89
N GLY A 128 1.13 -7.03 18.72
CA GLY A 128 2.30 -6.29 19.21
C GLY A 128 3.43 -6.09 18.18
N PHE A 129 3.12 -6.19 16.89
CA PHE A 129 3.99 -5.79 15.79
C PHE A 129 3.57 -4.40 15.26
N GLY A 130 4.53 -3.60 14.76
CA GLY A 130 4.28 -2.28 14.17
C GLY A 130 4.86 -1.10 14.97
N PRO A 131 4.56 0.16 14.61
CA PRO A 131 5.23 1.35 15.16
C PRO A 131 5.04 1.56 16.67
N PHE A 132 4.04 0.91 17.27
CA PHE A 132 3.71 0.95 18.70
C PHE A 132 3.77 -0.43 19.36
N GLY A 133 4.20 -1.46 18.62
CA GLY A 133 4.37 -2.82 19.10
C GLY A 133 5.74 -3.04 19.73
N GLN A 134 5.84 -3.90 20.76
CA GLN A 134 7.12 -4.26 21.36
C GLN A 134 7.95 -5.22 20.49
N TYR A 135 7.38 -5.77 19.41
CA TYR A 135 8.01 -6.78 18.56
C TYR A 135 8.33 -6.20 17.18
N GLN A 136 9.62 -5.99 16.93
CA GLN A 136 10.12 -5.51 15.65
C GLN A 136 10.32 -6.70 14.71
N GLY A 137 9.33 -6.94 13.85
CA GLY A 137 9.52 -7.81 12.69
C GLY A 137 10.42 -7.14 11.67
N GLU A 138 11.31 -7.91 11.03
CA GLU A 138 12.14 -7.42 9.93
C GLU A 138 11.25 -6.94 8.77
N THR A 139 11.11 -5.63 8.65
CA THR A 139 10.45 -5.02 7.50
C THR A 139 11.52 -4.72 6.44
N SER A 140 11.45 -5.42 5.32
CA SER A 140 12.16 -5.01 4.11
C SER A 140 11.58 -3.67 3.68
N SER A 141 12.39 -2.61 3.78
CA SER A 141 12.03 -1.29 3.28
C SER A 141 11.95 -1.33 1.76
N ALA A 142 10.76 -1.57 1.21
CA ALA A 142 10.47 -1.22 -0.17
C ALA A 142 10.64 0.30 -0.29
N GLN A 143 11.67 0.74 -1.02
CA GLN A 143 11.99 2.14 -1.23
C GLN A 143 10.75 2.88 -1.78
N LYS A 144 10.14 3.73 -0.95
CA LYS A 144 9.22 4.77 -1.42
C LYS A 144 10.02 5.70 -2.33
N LEU A 145 9.91 5.51 -3.64
CA LEU A 145 10.35 6.51 -4.62
C LEU A 145 9.12 7.29 -5.11
N PRO A 146 8.89 8.48 -4.53
CA PRO A 146 8.56 9.61 -5.40
C PRO A 146 9.18 10.90 -4.83
N LYS A 147 10.51 11.06 -4.94
CA LYS A 147 11.16 12.38 -4.84
C LYS A 147 11.98 12.74 -6.07
N PHE A 148 12.36 11.74 -6.87
CA PHE A 148 13.16 11.96 -8.06
C PHE A 148 12.39 12.74 -9.14
N VAL A 149 11.11 12.38 -9.38
CA VAL A 149 10.28 13.02 -10.41
C VAL A 149 10.11 14.53 -10.17
N SER A 150 9.99 14.96 -8.91
CA SER A 150 9.86 16.39 -8.56
C SER A 150 11.12 17.19 -8.84
N PHE A 151 12.31 16.58 -8.82
CA PHE A 151 13.57 17.30 -9.06
C PHE A 151 13.79 17.55 -10.56
N PHE A 152 13.42 16.57 -11.40
CA PHE A 152 13.49 16.72 -12.86
C PHE A 152 12.52 17.78 -13.38
N THR A 153 11.32 17.87 -12.82
CA THR A 153 10.36 18.92 -13.21
C THR A 153 10.87 20.31 -12.87
N PHE A 154 11.53 20.50 -11.72
CA PHE A 154 12.14 21.78 -11.35
C PHE A 154 13.30 22.16 -12.29
N LEU A 155 14.21 21.23 -12.59
CA LEU A 155 15.32 21.49 -13.51
C LEU A 155 14.85 21.85 -14.92
N ILE A 156 13.80 21.18 -15.42
CA ILE A 156 13.21 21.48 -16.72
C ILE A 156 12.60 22.90 -16.70
N VAL A 157 11.78 23.23 -15.70
CA VAL A 157 11.16 24.58 -15.60
C VAL A 157 12.22 25.68 -15.50
N THR A 158 13.26 25.46 -14.69
CA THR A 158 14.32 26.47 -14.49
C THR A 158 15.17 26.65 -15.75
N GLY A 159 15.47 25.56 -16.47
CA GLY A 159 16.16 25.59 -17.76
C GLY A 159 15.36 26.32 -18.85
N PHE A 160 14.05 26.09 -18.92
CA PHE A 160 13.17 26.81 -19.86
C PHE A 160 13.07 28.31 -19.55
N CYS A 161 13.03 28.70 -18.27
CA CYS A 161 13.01 30.12 -17.89
C CYS A 161 14.31 30.85 -18.26
N LEU A 162 15.47 30.23 -18.04
CA LEU A 162 16.77 30.82 -18.39
C LEU A 162 16.99 30.93 -19.90
N PHE A 163 16.43 29.99 -20.69
CA PHE A 163 16.55 30.00 -22.15
C PHE A 163 15.60 31.00 -22.83
N ILE A 164 14.52 31.41 -22.17
CA ILE A 164 13.61 32.47 -22.67
C ILE A 164 14.15 33.87 -22.35
N LEU A 165 14.98 34.00 -21.31
CA LEU A 165 15.54 35.27 -20.86
C LEU A 165 16.82 35.70 -21.63
N HIS A 166 17.38 34.82 -22.45
CA HIS A 166 18.59 35.04 -23.25
C HIS A 166 18.30 34.83 -24.75
#